data_AF-T2KRB0-F1
#
_entry.id   AF-T2KRB0-F1
#
_cell.length_a   1.000
_cell.length_b   1.000
_cell.length_c   1.000
_cell.angle_alpha   90.00
_cell.angle_beta   90.00
_cell.angle_gamma   90.00
#
_symmetry.space_group_name_H-M   'P 1'
#
loop_
_entity.id
_entity.type
_entity.pdbx_description
1 polymer ?
#
loop_
_entity_poly.entity_id
_entity_poly.type
_entity_poly.pdbx_seq_one_letter_code
_entity_poly.pdbx_strand_id
1 'polypeptide(L)'
;MVGLRNNTPYNWKRAEIRNGNFIQHYDSTVKGAYTAYKPFNSIHSEAVILIQTEQESFRFTPEYYDQSTEVFEGRYYFEISLDNLKTLVIKRKSF
;
A
#
# COMPACT_ATOMS: atom_id res chain seq x y z
N MET A 1 -11.90 2.81 -5.95
CA MET A 1 -11.63 2.01 -4.73
C MET A 1 -10.22 1.45 -4.75
N VAL A 2 -9.54 1.40 -3.61
CA VAL A 2 -8.17 0.91 -3.47
C VAL A 2 -8.07 -0.15 -2.38
N GLY A 3 -7.33 -1.22 -2.68
CA GLY A 3 -6.91 -2.24 -1.73
C GLY A 3 -5.40 -2.40 -1.67
N LEU A 4 -4.93 -3.23 -0.75
CA LEU A 4 -3.55 -3.68 -0.66
C LEU A 4 -3.52 -5.20 -0.79
N ARG A 5 -2.60 -5.72 -1.58
CA ARG A 5 -2.31 -7.16 -1.64
C ARG A 5 -1.04 -7.45 -0.85
N ASN A 6 -1.17 -8.33 0.12
CA ASN A 6 -0.03 -8.77 0.92
C ASN A 6 0.72 -9.89 0.21
N ASN A 7 1.83 -9.53 -0.44
CA ASN A 7 2.77 -10.47 -1.03
C ASN A 7 4.09 -10.53 -0.22
N THR A 8 4.03 -10.24 1.08
CA THR A 8 5.16 -10.40 2.00
C THR A 8 5.02 -11.71 2.79
N PRO A 9 6.08 -12.21 3.45
CA PRO A 9 5.97 -13.42 4.26
C PRO A 9 5.26 -13.21 5.61
N TYR A 10 4.79 -11.99 5.92
CA TYR A 10 4.23 -11.62 7.23
C TYR A 10 2.72 -11.44 7.19
N ASN A 11 2.06 -11.69 8.32
CA ASN A 11 0.71 -11.17 8.56
C ASN A 11 0.81 -9.70 8.97
N TRP A 12 -0.08 -8.87 8.44
CA TRP A 12 -0.12 -7.45 8.74
C TRP A 12 -1.18 -7.21 9.81
N LYS A 13 -0.75 -6.63 10.94
CA LYS A 13 -1.69 -6.06 11.93
C LYS A 13 -2.33 -4.78 11.42
N ARG A 14 -1.55 -4.01 10.67
CA ARG A 14 -1.91 -2.70 10.18
C ARG A 14 -1.14 -2.45 8.89
N ALA A 15 -1.87 -2.07 7.86
CA ALA A 15 -1.31 -1.56 6.63
C ALA A 15 -2.01 -0.25 6.28
N GLU A 16 -1.23 0.77 6.00
CA GLU A 16 -1.72 2.10 5.67
C GLU A 16 -1.29 2.55 4.28
N ILE A 17 -2.19 3.26 3.62
CA ILE A 17 -1.87 4.12 2.50
C ILE A 17 -2.05 5.56 2.97
N ARG A 18 -1.02 6.39 2.77
CA ARG A 18 -1.04 7.80 3.16
C ARG A 18 -0.79 8.70 1.97
N ASN A 19 -1.52 9.80 1.93
CA ASN A 19 -1.26 10.92 1.03
C ASN A 19 -0.96 12.15 1.90
N GLY A 20 0.32 12.51 1.99
CA GLY A 20 0.83 13.44 3.00
C GLY A 20 0.51 12.96 4.42
N ASN A 21 -0.19 13.79 5.19
CA ASN A 21 -0.58 13.48 6.58
C ASN A 21 -1.86 12.64 6.70
N PHE A 22 -2.64 12.50 5.63
CA PHE A 22 -3.93 11.82 5.65
C PHE A 22 -3.79 10.32 5.42
N ILE A 23 -4.43 9.52 6.28
CA ILE A 23 -4.56 8.07 6.11
C ILE A 23 -5.77 7.82 5.21
N GLN A 24 -5.54 7.36 3.99
CA GLN A 24 -6.61 7.03 3.05
C GLN A 24 -7.11 5.59 3.21
N HIS A 25 -6.23 4.70 3.67
CA HIS A 25 -6.55 3.29 3.88
C HIS A 25 -5.87 2.82 5.15
N TYR A 26 -6.59 2.03 5.94
CA TYR A 26 -6.08 1.35 7.13
C TYR A 26 -6.82 0.02 7.25
N ASP A 27 -6.09 -1.09 7.22
CA ASP A 27 -6.66 -2.43 7.40
C ASP A 27 -5.60 -3.43 7.86
N SER A 28 -6.04 -4.60 8.33
CA SER A 28 -5.20 -5.76 8.61
C SER A 28 -5.39 -6.81 7.52
N THR A 29 -4.40 -7.68 7.29
CA THR A 29 -4.57 -8.80 6.37
C THR A 29 -3.54 -9.89 6.63
N VAL A 30 -3.81 -11.10 6.15
CA VAL A 30 -2.90 -12.24 6.25
C VAL A 30 -2.05 -12.37 5.00
N LYS A 31 -0.96 -13.13 5.09
CA LYS A 31 -0.09 -13.44 3.95
C LYS A 31 -0.91 -13.94 2.75
N GLY A 32 -0.66 -13.36 1.57
CA GLY A 32 -1.28 -13.75 0.30
C GLY A 32 -2.66 -13.15 0.05
N ALA A 33 -3.27 -12.50 1.05
CA ALA A 33 -4.62 -11.95 0.95
C ALA A 33 -4.63 -10.48 0.53
N TYR A 34 -5.83 -9.98 0.26
CA TYR A 34 -6.10 -8.57 0.01
C TYR A 34 -6.71 -7.92 1.26
N THR A 35 -6.51 -6.63 1.44
CA THR A 35 -7.32 -5.81 2.36
C THR A 35 -8.69 -5.51 1.73
N ALA A 36 -9.64 -5.02 2.54
CA ALA A 36 -10.91 -4.55 2.03
C ALA A 36 -10.72 -3.37 1.09
N TYR A 37 -11.38 -3.36 -0.07
CA TYR A 37 -11.31 -2.23 -0.99
C TYR A 37 -12.07 -1.03 -0.43
N LYS A 38 -11.42 0.12 -0.32
CA LYS A 38 -12.01 1.35 0.23
C LYS A 38 -12.14 2.43 -0.85
N PRO A 39 -13.19 3.27 -0.82
CA PRO A 39 -13.24 4.49 -1.63
C PRO A 39 -12.03 5.38 -1.36
N PHE A 40 -11.57 6.12 -2.36
CA PHE A 40 -10.47 7.07 -2.25
C PHE A 40 -10.74 8.25 -3.18
N ASN A 41 -10.24 9.45 -2.84
CA ASN A 41 -10.45 10.66 -3.64
C ASN A 41 -9.46 10.72 -4.82
N SER A 42 -8.18 10.52 -4.52
CA SER A 42 -7.13 10.34 -5.53
C SER A 42 -5.94 9.60 -4.93
N ILE A 43 -5.18 8.92 -5.78
CA ILE A 43 -3.97 8.22 -5.35
C ILE A 43 -2.90 8.18 -6.43
N HIS A 44 -1.65 8.32 -6.00
CA HIS A 44 -0.46 8.19 -6.85
C HIS A 44 0.09 6.76 -6.80
N SER A 45 0.81 6.33 -7.84
CA SER A 45 1.50 5.02 -7.78
C SER A 45 2.59 5.00 -6.70
N GLU A 46 3.06 6.16 -6.29
CA GLU A 46 4.16 6.38 -5.35
C GLU A 46 3.68 6.67 -3.92
N ALA A 47 2.42 6.39 -3.57
CA ALA A 47 1.88 6.71 -2.25
C ALA A 47 2.73 6.15 -1.08
N VAL A 48 2.78 6.87 0.04
CA VAL A 48 3.45 6.39 1.26
C VAL A 48 2.69 5.20 1.81
N ILE A 49 3.40 4.12 2.08
CA ILE A 49 2.81 2.89 2.62
C ILE A 49 3.54 2.49 3.89
N LEU A 50 2.76 2.18 4.93
CA LEU A 50 3.25 1.69 6.22
C LEU A 50 2.68 0.30 6.46
N ILE A 51 3.52 -0.64 6.88
CA ILE A 51 3.11 -1.98 7.28
C ILE A 51 3.64 -2.25 8.68
N GLN A 52 2.76 -2.66 9.58
CA GLN A 52 3.11 -3.09 10.92
C GLN A 52 2.72 -4.56 11.08
N THR A 53 3.68 -5.36 11.53
CA THR A 53 3.53 -6.79 11.82
C THR A 53 3.65 -7.03 13.33
N GLU A 54 3.66 -8.30 13.75
CA GLU A 54 4.02 -8.67 15.14
C GLU A 54 5.50 -8.39 15.44
N GLN A 55 6.38 -8.61 14.46
CA GLN A 55 7.83 -8.63 14.67
C GLN A 55 8.49 -7.30 14.34
N GLU A 56 8.03 -6.64 13.29
CA GLU A 56 8.70 -5.48 12.72
C GLU A 56 7.72 -4.55 11.97
N SER A 57 8.20 -3.36 11.63
CA SER A 57 7.45 -2.37 10.86
C SER A 57 8.25 -1.95 9.64
N PHE A 58 7.56 -1.77 8.53
CA PHE A 58 8.12 -1.36 7.26
C PHE A 58 7.47 -0.07 6.79
N ARG A 59 8.27 0.77 6.10
CA ARG A 59 7.81 2.03 5.53
C ARG A 59 8.38 2.21 4.14
N PHE A 60 7.52 2.50 3.20
CA PHE A 60 7.87 2.99 1.88
C PHE A 60 7.55 4.47 1.84
N THR A 61 8.54 5.29 1.53
CA THR A 61 8.36 6.71 1.27
C THR A 61 8.97 6.99 -0.10
N PRO A 62 8.19 7.53 -1.05
CA PRO A 62 8.73 7.85 -2.36
C PRO A 62 9.75 9.00 -2.23
N GLU A 63 10.77 8.99 -3.10
CA GLU A 63 11.74 10.09 -3.15
C GLU A 63 11.16 11.34 -3.80
N TYR A 64 10.30 11.17 -4.80
CA TYR A 64 9.57 12.24 -5.47
C TYR A 64 8.12 11.84 -5.73
N TYR A 65 7.22 12.81 -5.73
CA TYR A 65 5.85 12.63 -6.17
C TYR A 65 5.71 13.13 -7.60
N ASP A 66 5.11 12.30 -8.45
CA ASP A 66 4.75 12.69 -9.81
C ASP A 66 3.23 12.86 -9.90
N GLN A 67 2.80 14.07 -10.23
CA GLN A 67 1.38 14.39 -10.36
C GLN A 67 0.74 13.68 -11.56
N SER A 68 1.52 13.32 -12.58
CA SER A 68 1.01 12.62 -13.76
C SER A 68 0.53 11.19 -13.46
N THR A 69 0.93 10.63 -12.31
CA THR A 69 0.50 9.28 -11.89
C THR A 69 -0.79 9.29 -11.07
N GLU A 70 -1.35 10.46 -10.79
CA GLU A 70 -2.60 10.60 -10.05
C GLU A 70 -3.76 9.93 -10.79
N VAL A 71 -4.54 9.13 -10.08
CA VAL A 71 -5.79 8.55 -10.59
C VAL A 71 -6.93 8.86 -9.64
N PHE A 72 -8.14 9.05 -10.20
CA PHE A 72 -9.35 9.43 -9.47
C PHE A 72 -10.44 8.35 -9.55
N GLU A 73 -10.43 7.50 -10.58
CA GLU A 73 -11.50 6.53 -10.83
C GLU A 73 -10.96 5.14 -11.19
N GLY A 74 -11.68 4.11 -10.73
CA GLY A 74 -11.34 2.70 -10.99
C GLY A 74 -11.16 1.86 -9.72
N ARG A 75 -10.86 0.57 -9.93
CA ARG A 75 -10.52 -0.38 -8.86
C ARG A 75 -9.05 -0.75 -8.97
N TYR A 76 -8.26 -0.29 -8.01
CA TYR A 76 -6.81 -0.49 -7.98
C TYR A 76 -6.40 -1.25 -6.72
N TYR A 77 -5.22 -1.85 -6.77
CA TYR A 77 -4.56 -2.33 -5.57
C TYR A 77 -3.05 -2.12 -5.65
N PHE A 78 -2.41 -1.95 -4.50
CA PHE A 78 -0.96 -2.04 -4.43
C PHE A 78 -0.56 -3.44 -4.02
N GLU A 79 0.21 -4.10 -4.87
CA GLU A 79 0.89 -5.33 -4.52
C GLU A 79 2.16 -4.99 -3.75
N ILE A 80 2.20 -5.40 -2.47
CA ILE A 80 3.30 -5.09 -1.58
C ILE A 80 4.14 -6.34 -1.35
N SER A 81 5.43 -6.22 -1.64
CA SER A 81 6.41 -7.28 -1.49
C SER A 81 7.64 -6.76 -0.73
N LEU A 82 8.52 -7.67 -0.32
CA LEU A 82 9.83 -7.33 0.23
C LEU A 82 10.91 -7.80 -0.72
N ASP A 83 11.94 -6.99 -0.92
CA ASP A 83 13.17 -7.45 -1.57
C ASP A 83 14.04 -8.27 -0.60
N ASN A 84 15.21 -8.71 -1.09
CA ASN A 84 16.15 -9.51 -0.31
C ASN A 84 16.73 -8.77 0.91
N LEU A 85 16.63 -7.44 0.94
CA LEU A 85 17.10 -6.57 2.02
C LEU A 85 15.95 -6.16 2.96
N LYS A 86 14.76 -6.75 2.81
CA LYS A 86 13.53 -6.40 3.53
C LYS A 86 13.06 -4.96 3.30
N THR A 87 13.35 -4.40 2.13
CA THR A 87 12.78 -3.12 1.68
C THR A 87 11.45 -3.35 1.01
N LEU A 88 10.47 -2.46 1.25
CA LEU A 88 9.18 -2.54 0.58
C LEU A 88 9.30 -2.25 -0.91
N VAL A 89 8.82 -3.18 -1.72
CA VAL A 89 8.64 -3.01 -3.16
C VAL A 89 7.15 -2.93 -3.44
N ILE A 90 6.74 -1.84 -4.07
CA ILE A 90 5.34 -1.47 -4.27
C ILE A 90 5.04 -1.42 -5.75
N LYS A 91 3.97 -2.11 -6.17
CA LYS A 91 3.47 -2.07 -7.53
C LYS A 91 1.98 -1.77 -7.52
N ARG A 92 1.57 -0.65 -8.12
CA ARG A 92 0.16 -0.36 -8.38
C ARG A 92 -0.33 -1.23 -9.54
N LYS A 93 -1.50 -1.83 -9.37
CA LYS A 93 -2.20 -2.62 -10.39
C LYS A 93 -3.65 -2.19 -10.47
N SER A 94 -4.24 -2.29 -11.65
CA SER A 94 -5.68 -2.21 -11.88
C SER A 94 -6.26 -3.60 -12.12
N PHE A 95 -7.56 -3.76 -11.90
CA PHE A 95 -8.31 -4.90 -12.44
C PHE A 95 -8.70 -4.66 -13.89
#